data_AF-A0A531MHE8-F1
#
_entry.id   AF-A0A531MHE8-F1
#
_cell.length_a   1.000
_cell.length_b   1.000
_cell.length_c   1.000
_cell.angle_alpha   90.00
_cell.angle_beta   90.00
_cell.angle_gamma   90.00
#
_symmetry.space_group_name_H-M   'P 1'
#
loop_
_entity.id
_entity.type
_entity.pdbx_description
1 polymer ?
#
loop_
_entity_poly.entity_id
_entity_poly.type
_entity_poly.pdbx_seq_one_letter_code
_entity_poly.pdbx_strand_id
1 'polypeptide(L)'
;SDSVETALRLARQCWKIRGQGDRTKFLALKKGYHGTHFGGASVNGNANFRRNYEPLLPGVFHIPAPWTFRNPFDETDPARLAKLCAKALEDEIAFQGGDTIAAFIMEPVLGAGGVIVPHESFMPLVREICDRHEILLIADEVVTGFGRTGAWSGSRLSGVKPDFMTIAKAITSGYFPLGATLIGAKVADVFESDKTSFGAIGHGYTYSGHPVGCAAGLAALAETKRLRLHENAAARGAELAVGLESLKAEHAIVGDVRYKGLM
;
A
#
# COMPACT_ATOMS: atom_id res chain seq x y z
N SER A 1 -10.53 5.14 0.17
CA SER A 1 -11.26 3.93 0.61
C SER A 1 -11.71 3.12 -0.58
N ASP A 2 -12.44 3.70 -1.53
CA ASP A 2 -12.93 2.99 -2.73
C ASP A 2 -11.84 2.21 -3.48
N SER A 3 -10.70 2.83 -3.78
CA SER A 3 -9.60 2.14 -4.50
C SER A 3 -9.12 0.86 -3.80
N VAL A 4 -9.01 0.89 -2.47
CA VAL A 4 -8.64 -0.29 -1.68
C VAL A 4 -9.75 -1.33 -1.74
N GLU A 5 -11.00 -0.93 -1.55
CA GLU A 5 -12.14 -1.84 -1.63
C GLU A 5 -12.22 -2.55 -3.00
N THR A 6 -12.02 -1.80 -4.08
CA THR A 6 -11.91 -2.33 -5.44
C THR A 6 -10.78 -3.35 -5.54
N ALA A 7 -9.57 -3.02 -5.06
CA ALA A 7 -8.41 -3.92 -5.15
C ALA A 7 -8.64 -5.23 -4.38
N LEU A 8 -9.19 -5.16 -3.15
CA LEU A 8 -9.51 -6.34 -2.34
C LEU A 8 -10.56 -7.23 -3.01
N ARG A 9 -11.63 -6.63 -3.56
CA ARG A 9 -12.67 -7.38 -4.28
C ARG A 9 -12.12 -8.07 -5.53
N LEU A 10 -11.36 -7.35 -6.35
CA LEU A 10 -10.80 -7.89 -7.58
C LEU A 10 -9.71 -8.94 -7.31
N ALA A 11 -8.94 -8.82 -6.23
CA ALA A 11 -8.00 -9.86 -5.82
C ALA A 11 -8.71 -11.20 -5.55
N ARG A 12 -9.82 -11.19 -4.80
CA ARG A 12 -10.64 -12.41 -4.59
C ARG A 12 -11.25 -12.92 -5.89
N GLN A 13 -11.77 -12.03 -6.74
CA GLN A 13 -12.37 -12.44 -8.02
C GLN A 13 -11.34 -13.08 -8.97
N CYS A 14 -10.12 -12.53 -9.03
CA CYS A 14 -9.01 -13.08 -9.81
C CYS A 14 -8.75 -14.56 -9.46
N TRP A 15 -8.75 -14.90 -8.17
CA TRP A 15 -8.55 -16.29 -7.73
C TRP A 15 -9.72 -17.20 -8.04
N LYS A 16 -10.95 -16.71 -7.96
CA LYS A 16 -12.14 -17.47 -8.37
C LYS A 16 -12.12 -17.79 -9.86
N ILE A 17 -11.72 -16.84 -10.71
CA ILE A 17 -11.54 -17.06 -12.15
C ILE A 17 -10.48 -18.14 -12.41
N ARG A 18 -9.39 -18.14 -11.63
CA ARG A 18 -8.31 -19.15 -11.72
C ARG A 18 -8.68 -20.51 -11.09
N GLY A 19 -9.91 -20.71 -10.63
CA GLY A 19 -10.35 -21.96 -9.99
C GLY A 19 -9.78 -22.18 -8.58
N GLN A 20 -9.14 -21.19 -7.97
CA GLN A 20 -8.55 -21.24 -6.62
C GLN A 20 -9.41 -20.47 -5.62
N GLY A 21 -10.68 -20.87 -5.50
CA GLY A 21 -11.72 -20.12 -4.78
C GLY A 21 -11.49 -19.93 -3.27
N ASP A 22 -10.62 -20.74 -2.67
CA ASP A 22 -10.27 -20.72 -1.24
C ASP A 22 -9.31 -19.58 -0.87
N ARG A 23 -8.62 -18.99 -1.87
CA ARG A 23 -7.78 -17.79 -1.70
C ARG A 23 -8.65 -16.57 -1.42
N THR A 24 -8.95 -16.38 -0.13
CA THR A 24 -9.88 -15.35 0.36
C THR A 24 -9.27 -14.46 1.44
N LYS A 25 -8.22 -14.91 2.12
CA LYS A 25 -7.59 -14.19 3.22
C LYS A 25 -6.74 -13.02 2.72
N PHE A 26 -6.54 -12.02 3.58
CA PHE A 26 -5.66 -10.89 3.32
C PHE A 26 -4.59 -10.78 4.41
N LEU A 27 -3.37 -10.44 4.00
CA LEU A 27 -2.28 -10.10 4.90
C LEU A 27 -1.98 -8.61 4.78
N ALA A 28 -1.68 -7.96 5.90
CA ALA A 28 -1.33 -6.55 5.96
C ALA A 28 -0.28 -6.26 7.03
N LEU A 29 0.26 -5.04 7.05
CA LEU A 29 1.18 -4.60 8.10
C LEU A 29 0.41 -4.05 9.31
N LYS A 30 0.86 -4.38 10.53
CA LYS A 30 0.57 -3.54 11.70
C LYS A 30 1.03 -2.10 11.39
N LYS A 31 0.33 -1.10 11.93
CA LYS A 31 0.49 0.34 11.62
C LYS A 31 0.04 0.79 10.23
N GLY A 32 -0.28 -0.09 9.28
CA GLY A 32 -0.79 0.32 7.95
C GLY A 32 -2.16 1.02 8.01
N TYR A 33 -2.40 1.91 7.06
CA TYR A 33 -3.70 2.58 6.87
C TYR A 33 -4.23 2.42 5.44
N HIS A 34 -5.44 1.88 5.32
CA HIS A 34 -6.00 1.48 4.02
C HIS A 34 -7.45 1.98 3.80
N GLY A 35 -7.78 3.12 4.42
CA GLY A 35 -9.11 3.71 4.34
C GLY A 35 -10.09 3.14 5.38
N THR A 36 -11.38 3.43 5.19
CA THR A 36 -12.40 3.29 6.26
C THR A 36 -13.66 2.55 5.84
N HIS A 37 -13.74 2.04 4.61
CA HIS A 37 -14.78 1.07 4.23
C HIS A 37 -14.55 -0.25 4.96
N PHE A 38 -15.55 -1.11 5.12
CA PHE A 38 -15.38 -2.35 5.89
C PHE A 38 -14.18 -3.20 5.42
N GLY A 39 -13.94 -3.36 4.12
CA GLY A 39 -12.76 -4.07 3.61
C GLY A 39 -11.46 -3.36 3.97
N GLY A 40 -11.33 -2.08 3.61
CA GLY A 40 -10.17 -1.25 3.98
C GLY A 40 -9.91 -1.21 5.49
N ALA A 41 -10.93 -0.98 6.31
CA ALA A 41 -10.90 -0.98 7.77
C ALA A 41 -10.39 -2.32 8.32
N SER A 42 -10.84 -3.44 7.76
CA SER A 42 -10.38 -4.78 8.17
C SER A 42 -8.87 -4.96 8.00
N VAL A 43 -8.31 -4.47 6.89
CA VAL A 43 -6.86 -4.56 6.63
C VAL A 43 -6.05 -3.45 7.31
N ASN A 44 -6.66 -2.48 8.00
CA ASN A 44 -5.90 -1.48 8.77
C ASN A 44 -5.09 -2.12 9.90
N GLY A 45 -3.85 -1.70 10.06
CA GLY A 45 -2.95 -2.11 11.13
C GLY A 45 -3.07 -1.29 12.42
N ASN A 46 -4.12 -0.48 12.56
CA ASN A 46 -4.34 0.41 13.71
C ASN A 46 -5.77 0.24 14.26
N ALA A 47 -5.86 -0.04 15.57
CA ALA A 47 -7.13 -0.30 16.27
C ALA A 47 -8.10 0.90 16.23
N ASN A 48 -7.61 2.13 16.08
CA ASN A 48 -8.46 3.33 16.03
C ASN A 48 -9.41 3.33 14.83
N PHE A 49 -9.03 2.69 13.72
CA PHE A 49 -9.87 2.55 12.52
C PHE A 49 -10.70 1.26 12.51
N ARG A 50 -10.65 0.49 13.61
CA ARG A 50 -11.22 -0.86 13.68
C ARG A 50 -12.20 -1.05 14.82
N ARG A 51 -11.78 -0.73 16.05
CA ARG A 51 -12.44 -1.13 17.31
C ARG A 51 -13.93 -0.78 17.37
N ASN A 52 -14.32 0.40 16.90
CA ASN A 52 -15.71 0.87 17.00
C ASN A 52 -16.64 0.29 15.92
N TYR A 53 -16.11 -0.51 15.00
CA TYR A 53 -16.84 -1.07 13.85
C TYR A 53 -16.80 -2.60 13.83
N GLU A 54 -16.25 -3.23 14.87
CA GLU A 54 -16.19 -4.70 14.97
C GLU A 54 -17.61 -5.30 15.12
N PRO A 55 -17.86 -6.53 14.58
CA PRO A 55 -16.90 -7.39 13.89
C PRO A 55 -16.60 -6.98 12.44
N LEU A 56 -15.32 -6.92 12.09
CA LEU A 56 -14.81 -6.65 10.73
C LEU A 56 -14.74 -7.92 9.86
N LEU A 57 -14.19 -7.83 8.64
CA LEU A 57 -14.07 -8.97 7.74
C LEU A 57 -13.24 -10.11 8.37
N PRO A 58 -13.72 -11.35 8.30
CA PRO A 58 -12.92 -12.51 8.70
C PRO A 58 -11.77 -12.75 7.71
N GLY A 59 -10.73 -13.43 8.17
CA GLY A 59 -9.60 -13.84 7.35
C GLY A 59 -8.60 -12.72 7.04
N VAL A 60 -8.46 -11.74 7.93
CA VAL A 60 -7.47 -10.67 7.81
C VAL A 60 -6.45 -10.78 8.93
N PHE A 61 -5.16 -10.85 8.57
CA PHE A 61 -4.06 -11.05 9.51
C PHE A 61 -2.98 -9.97 9.33
N HIS A 62 -2.31 -9.61 10.43
CA HIS A 62 -1.38 -8.49 10.47
C HIS A 62 0.00 -8.92 10.97
N ILE A 63 1.02 -8.77 10.13
CA ILE A 63 2.42 -8.99 10.51
C ILE A 63 3.06 -7.72 11.08
N PRO A 64 4.20 -7.80 11.81
CA PRO A 64 4.90 -6.62 12.31
C PRO A 64 5.32 -5.65 11.20
N ALA A 65 5.19 -4.34 11.46
CA ALA A 65 5.75 -3.30 10.59
C ALA A 65 7.26 -3.16 10.83
N PRO A 66 8.07 -2.85 9.79
CA PRO A 66 9.52 -2.64 9.93
C PRO A 66 9.84 -1.25 10.51
N TRP A 67 9.37 -0.98 11.73
CA TRP A 67 9.61 0.26 12.47
C TRP A 67 10.74 0.08 13.47
N THR A 68 11.96 0.55 13.13
CA THR A 68 13.16 0.38 13.97
C THR A 68 13.00 0.93 15.38
N PHE A 69 12.28 2.05 15.56
CA PHE A 69 12.08 2.64 16.87
C PHE A 69 11.14 1.84 17.79
N ARG A 70 10.18 1.05 17.23
CA ARG A 70 9.29 0.18 18.02
C ARG A 70 8.90 -1.06 17.23
N ASN A 71 9.53 -2.18 17.55
CA ASN A 71 9.27 -3.47 16.93
C ASN A 71 9.33 -4.60 17.98
N PRO A 72 8.70 -5.75 17.71
CA PRO A 72 8.65 -6.87 18.66
C PRO A 72 9.95 -7.69 18.73
N PHE A 73 10.99 -7.30 17.98
CA PHE A 73 12.23 -8.06 17.85
C PHE A 73 13.41 -7.41 18.57
N ASP A 74 13.20 -6.23 19.20
CA ASP A 74 14.26 -5.42 19.79
C ASP A 74 15.41 -5.11 18.80
N GLU A 75 15.06 -4.94 17.52
CA GLU A 75 16.02 -4.75 16.44
C GLU A 75 16.06 -3.30 15.98
N THR A 76 17.25 -2.72 15.93
CA THR A 76 17.45 -1.32 15.52
C THR A 76 18.08 -1.18 14.14
N ASP A 77 18.74 -2.22 13.64
CA ASP A 77 19.25 -2.25 12.27
C ASP A 77 18.09 -2.40 11.27
N PRO A 78 17.87 -1.42 10.38
CA PRO A 78 16.70 -1.42 9.49
C PRO A 78 16.73 -2.57 8.49
N ALA A 79 17.90 -2.98 8.01
CA ALA A 79 18.04 -4.07 7.04
C ALA A 79 17.73 -5.43 7.66
N ARG A 80 18.19 -5.67 8.89
CA ARG A 80 17.89 -6.87 9.66
C ARG A 80 16.44 -6.90 10.11
N LEU A 81 15.88 -5.78 10.55
CA LEU A 81 14.45 -5.68 10.88
C LEU A 81 13.57 -6.00 9.66
N ALA A 82 13.93 -5.52 8.46
CA ALA A 82 13.21 -5.88 7.24
C ALA A 82 13.21 -7.40 6.99
N LYS A 83 14.34 -8.08 7.21
CA LYS A 83 14.42 -9.55 7.10
C LYS A 83 13.59 -10.26 8.16
N LEU A 84 13.55 -9.76 9.39
CA LEU A 84 12.73 -10.32 10.47
C LEU A 84 11.23 -10.17 10.18
N CYS A 85 10.79 -9.00 9.69
CA CYS A 85 9.42 -8.79 9.23
C CYS A 85 9.06 -9.68 8.02
N ALA A 86 9.98 -9.85 7.07
CA ALA A 86 9.81 -10.75 5.94
C ALA A 86 9.72 -12.23 6.37
N LYS A 87 10.51 -12.64 7.36
CA LYS A 87 10.38 -13.96 7.99
C LYS A 87 9.02 -14.13 8.68
N ALA A 88 8.54 -13.11 9.40
CA ALA A 88 7.20 -13.17 10.00
C ALA A 88 6.08 -13.28 8.95
N LEU A 89 6.27 -12.73 7.75
CA LEU A 89 5.35 -12.94 6.62
C LEU A 89 5.34 -14.40 6.16
N GLU A 90 6.51 -14.99 5.93
CA GLU A 90 6.63 -16.42 5.58
C GLU A 90 6.01 -17.33 6.64
N ASP A 91 6.29 -17.07 7.93
CA ASP A 91 5.76 -17.85 9.04
C ASP A 91 4.21 -17.75 9.10
N GLU A 92 3.63 -16.56 8.86
CA GLU A 92 2.17 -16.37 8.78
C GLU A 92 1.56 -17.07 7.55
N ILE A 93 2.21 -16.99 6.39
CA ILE A 93 1.75 -17.69 5.18
C ILE A 93 1.71 -19.20 5.42
N ALA A 94 2.76 -19.76 6.02
CA ALA A 94 2.83 -21.19 6.34
C ALA A 94 1.73 -21.61 7.33
N PHE A 95 1.45 -20.79 8.35
CA PHE A 95 0.40 -21.06 9.32
C PHE A 95 -1.00 -21.03 8.70
N GLN A 96 -1.27 -20.05 7.82
CA GLN A 96 -2.59 -19.89 7.20
C GLN A 96 -2.85 -20.85 6.04
N GLY A 97 -1.79 -21.35 5.40
CA GLY A 97 -1.84 -22.02 4.09
C GLY A 97 -1.83 -20.99 2.96
N GLY A 98 -0.76 -20.98 2.16
CA GLY A 98 -0.58 -20.03 1.05
C GLY A 98 -1.73 -20.05 0.04
N ASP A 99 -2.28 -21.24 -0.22
CA ASP A 99 -3.44 -21.52 -1.06
C ASP A 99 -4.78 -20.98 -0.52
N THR A 100 -4.77 -20.35 0.66
CA THR A 100 -5.95 -19.67 1.23
C THR A 100 -5.82 -18.14 1.24
N ILE A 101 -4.66 -17.60 0.84
CA ILE A 101 -4.36 -16.16 0.86
C ILE A 101 -4.53 -15.55 -0.53
N ALA A 102 -5.37 -14.52 -0.61
CA ALA A 102 -5.64 -13.79 -1.84
C ALA A 102 -4.56 -12.76 -2.16
N ALA A 103 -4.22 -11.93 -1.16
CA ALA A 103 -3.30 -10.81 -1.36
C ALA A 103 -2.60 -10.37 -0.08
N PHE A 104 -1.41 -9.80 -0.25
CA PHE A 104 -0.73 -8.97 0.73
C PHE A 104 -0.89 -7.49 0.33
N ILE A 105 -1.37 -6.65 1.26
CA ILE A 105 -1.50 -5.20 1.05
C ILE A 105 -0.53 -4.42 1.94
N MET A 106 0.18 -3.46 1.35
CA MET A 106 1.05 -2.54 2.09
C MET A 106 1.14 -1.17 1.45
N GLU A 107 1.32 -0.15 2.27
CA GLU A 107 1.86 1.14 1.83
C GLU A 107 3.39 1.00 1.62
N PRO A 108 3.99 1.56 0.56
CA PRO A 108 5.45 1.58 0.43
C PRO A 108 6.17 2.35 1.55
N VAL A 109 5.53 3.42 2.06
CA VAL A 109 5.89 4.14 3.28
C VAL A 109 4.58 4.33 4.06
N LEU A 110 4.51 3.85 5.31
CA LEU A 110 3.27 3.87 6.07
C LEU A 110 2.98 5.30 6.53
N GLY A 111 1.96 5.94 5.97
CA GLY A 111 1.65 7.35 6.20
C GLY A 111 1.02 7.57 7.57
N ALA A 112 -0.29 7.30 7.69
CA ALA A 112 -1.05 7.56 8.92
C ALA A 112 -0.61 6.66 10.11
N GLY A 113 0.17 5.61 9.85
CA GLY A 113 0.85 4.81 10.86
C GLY A 113 1.95 5.55 11.62
N GLY A 114 2.40 6.70 11.11
CA GLY A 114 3.39 7.56 11.74
C GLY A 114 4.63 7.83 10.89
N VAL A 115 4.50 7.90 9.55
CA VAL A 115 5.62 8.04 8.60
C VAL A 115 6.70 7.00 8.90
N ILE A 116 6.33 5.72 8.77
CA ILE A 116 7.27 4.62 8.99
C ILE A 116 7.85 4.27 7.63
N VAL A 117 9.14 4.53 7.45
CA VAL A 117 9.89 4.30 6.22
C VAL A 117 10.56 2.93 6.32
N PRO A 118 10.07 1.89 5.61
CA PRO A 118 10.75 0.60 5.57
C PRO A 118 12.14 0.74 4.96
N HIS A 119 13.06 -0.14 5.36
CA HIS A 119 14.32 -0.30 4.63
C HIS A 119 14.05 -0.65 3.15
N GLU A 120 14.90 -0.18 2.24
CA GLU A 120 14.70 -0.34 0.80
C GLU A 120 14.59 -1.80 0.33
N SER A 121 15.16 -2.74 1.10
CA SER A 121 15.05 -4.17 0.83
C SER A 121 13.70 -4.79 1.19
N PHE A 122 12.86 -4.13 2.00
CA PHE A 122 11.65 -4.75 2.55
C PHE A 122 10.59 -5.05 1.49
N MET A 123 10.21 -4.06 0.67
CA MET A 123 9.20 -4.28 -0.37
C MET A 123 9.67 -5.29 -1.45
N PRO A 124 10.95 -5.29 -1.88
CA PRO A 124 11.51 -6.37 -2.70
C PRO A 124 11.38 -7.76 -2.07
N LEU A 125 11.70 -7.91 -0.77
CA LEU A 125 11.52 -9.18 -0.05
C LEU A 125 10.05 -9.62 -0.03
N VAL A 126 9.13 -8.70 0.24
CA VAL A 126 7.67 -8.98 0.20
C VAL A 126 7.24 -9.43 -1.20
N ARG A 127 7.71 -8.78 -2.26
CA ARG A 127 7.41 -9.17 -3.64
C ARG A 127 7.90 -10.58 -3.95
N GLU A 128 9.13 -10.89 -3.58
CA GLU A 128 9.73 -12.22 -3.78
C GLU A 128 8.95 -13.32 -3.05
N ILE A 129 8.55 -13.07 -1.80
CA ILE A 129 7.69 -13.98 -1.02
C ILE A 129 6.34 -14.17 -1.70
N CYS A 130 5.68 -13.06 -2.10
CA CYS A 130 4.39 -13.11 -2.78
C CYS A 130 4.47 -13.89 -4.09
N ASP A 131 5.57 -13.78 -4.84
CA ASP A 131 5.77 -14.55 -6.08
C ASP A 131 5.91 -16.05 -5.81
N ARG A 132 6.67 -16.45 -4.78
CA ARG A 132 6.83 -17.88 -4.41
C ARG A 132 5.54 -18.56 -3.99
N HIS A 133 4.66 -17.85 -3.29
CA HIS A 133 3.42 -18.39 -2.72
C HIS A 133 2.18 -18.11 -3.58
N GLU A 134 2.39 -17.50 -4.75
CA GLU A 134 1.32 -17.03 -5.63
C GLU A 134 0.31 -16.15 -4.89
N ILE A 135 0.79 -15.16 -4.14
CA ILE A 135 -0.04 -14.17 -3.44
C ILE A 135 0.01 -12.86 -4.23
N LEU A 136 -1.13 -12.20 -4.44
CA LEU A 136 -1.14 -10.91 -5.14
C LEU A 136 -0.60 -9.80 -4.23
N LEU A 137 0.26 -8.94 -4.75
CA LEU A 137 0.75 -7.76 -4.03
C LEU A 137 -0.08 -6.53 -4.39
N ILE A 138 -0.71 -5.93 -3.38
CA ILE A 138 -1.41 -4.65 -3.50
C ILE A 138 -0.51 -3.56 -2.88
N ALA A 139 -0.01 -2.65 -3.71
CA ALA A 139 0.68 -1.45 -3.24
C ALA A 139 -0.34 -0.33 -3.02
N ASP A 140 -0.52 0.06 -1.75
CA ASP A 140 -1.32 1.21 -1.39
C ASP A 140 -0.53 2.51 -1.55
N GLU A 141 -0.67 3.10 -2.73
CA GLU A 141 0.05 4.29 -3.18
C GLU A 141 -0.79 5.56 -3.04
N VAL A 142 -1.86 5.51 -2.22
CA VAL A 142 -2.75 6.65 -1.99
C VAL A 142 -1.97 7.87 -1.47
N VAL A 143 -0.92 7.69 -0.65
CA VAL A 143 -0.06 8.78 -0.20
C VAL A 143 1.22 8.91 -1.05
N THR A 144 1.86 7.80 -1.36
CA THR A 144 3.20 7.77 -1.95
C THR A 144 3.21 8.02 -3.46
N GLY A 145 2.07 7.83 -4.14
CA GLY A 145 1.92 8.09 -5.56
C GLY A 145 2.08 9.58 -5.91
N PHE A 146 2.43 9.85 -7.16
CA PHE A 146 2.59 11.20 -7.72
C PHE A 146 3.70 12.04 -7.08
N GLY A 147 4.78 11.41 -6.61
CA GLY A 147 6.03 12.13 -6.32
C GLY A 147 6.38 12.33 -4.85
N ARG A 148 5.46 12.04 -3.91
CA ARG A 148 5.61 12.41 -2.49
C ARG A 148 6.93 11.96 -1.87
N THR A 149 7.36 10.74 -2.18
CA THR A 149 8.55 10.09 -1.62
C THR A 149 9.86 10.46 -2.33
N GLY A 150 9.81 11.36 -3.31
CA GLY A 150 10.95 11.66 -4.18
C GLY A 150 10.98 10.85 -5.49
N ALA A 151 10.00 9.97 -5.70
CA ALA A 151 9.83 9.16 -6.91
C ALA A 151 8.38 9.17 -7.36
N TRP A 152 8.11 8.82 -8.62
CA TRP A 152 6.74 8.75 -9.17
C TRP A 152 5.76 7.93 -8.33
N SER A 153 6.26 6.88 -7.67
CA SER A 153 5.53 6.09 -6.70
C SER A 153 6.53 5.42 -5.75
N GLY A 154 6.08 5.00 -4.57
CA GLY A 154 6.91 4.26 -3.61
C GLY A 154 7.34 2.89 -4.12
N SER A 155 6.50 2.20 -4.89
CA SER A 155 6.85 0.93 -5.56
C SER A 155 7.99 1.12 -6.55
N ARG A 156 7.97 2.22 -7.33
CA ARG A 156 9.07 2.55 -8.26
C ARG A 156 10.36 2.89 -7.54
N LEU A 157 10.27 3.59 -6.40
CA LEU A 157 11.41 3.85 -5.54
C LEU A 157 12.08 2.56 -5.05
N SER A 158 11.29 1.52 -4.76
CA SER A 158 11.78 0.20 -4.36
C SER A 158 12.05 -0.76 -5.52
N GLY A 159 11.88 -0.35 -6.78
CA GLY A 159 12.04 -1.22 -7.96
C GLY A 159 11.01 -2.35 -8.07
N VAL A 160 9.88 -2.26 -7.37
CA VAL A 160 8.85 -3.32 -7.29
C VAL A 160 7.68 -3.02 -8.22
N LYS A 161 7.17 -4.07 -8.88
CA LYS A 161 5.94 -4.05 -9.67
C LYS A 161 4.84 -4.80 -8.91
N PRO A 162 3.83 -4.10 -8.35
CA PRO A 162 2.72 -4.76 -7.67
C PRO A 162 1.69 -5.30 -8.69
N ASP A 163 0.84 -6.23 -8.24
CA ASP A 163 -0.27 -6.78 -9.04
C ASP A 163 -1.46 -5.81 -9.09
N PHE A 164 -1.66 -5.06 -8.01
CA PHE A 164 -2.56 -3.91 -7.96
C PHE A 164 -1.87 -2.70 -7.35
N MET A 165 -2.26 -1.51 -7.80
CA MET A 165 -1.86 -0.26 -7.18
C MET A 165 -3.09 0.59 -6.89
N THR A 166 -3.24 1.07 -5.66
CA THR A 166 -4.33 1.99 -5.29
C THR A 166 -3.82 3.41 -5.22
N ILE A 167 -4.49 4.34 -5.89
CA ILE A 167 -4.13 5.76 -5.91
C ILE A 167 -5.35 6.64 -5.63
N ALA A 168 -5.14 7.73 -4.92
CA ALA A 168 -6.14 8.78 -4.67
C ALA A 168 -5.37 10.07 -4.31
N LYS A 169 -5.92 10.94 -3.43
CA LYS A 169 -5.26 12.14 -2.88
C LYS A 169 -4.56 13.00 -3.96
N ALA A 170 -3.26 12.81 -4.15
CA ALA A 170 -2.44 13.56 -5.09
C ALA A 170 -2.85 13.37 -6.56
N ILE A 171 -3.63 12.33 -6.90
CA ILE A 171 -4.15 12.11 -8.26
C ILE A 171 -4.85 13.34 -8.85
N THR A 172 -5.51 14.13 -8.01
CA THR A 172 -6.15 15.41 -8.38
C THR A 172 -5.58 16.58 -7.60
N SER A 173 -4.48 16.38 -6.86
CA SER A 173 -3.97 17.34 -5.86
C SER A 173 -5.05 17.84 -4.88
N GLY A 174 -6.10 17.05 -4.62
CA GLY A 174 -7.22 17.42 -3.76
C GLY A 174 -8.27 18.35 -4.38
N TYR A 175 -8.17 18.71 -5.67
CA TYR A 175 -9.12 19.61 -6.33
C TYR A 175 -10.49 18.97 -6.57
N PHE A 176 -10.54 17.64 -6.73
CA PHE A 176 -11.78 16.89 -6.91
C PHE A 176 -11.64 15.49 -6.32
N PRO A 177 -12.68 14.90 -5.69
CA PRO A 177 -12.63 13.52 -5.22
C PRO A 177 -12.44 12.53 -6.37
N LEU A 178 -11.27 11.91 -6.43
CA LEU A 178 -10.96 10.86 -7.39
C LEU A 178 -10.02 9.84 -6.76
N GLY A 179 -10.26 8.57 -7.03
CA GLY A 179 -9.35 7.47 -6.78
C GLY A 179 -9.38 6.51 -7.95
N ALA A 180 -8.33 5.70 -8.08
CA ALA A 180 -8.24 4.65 -9.08
C ALA A 180 -7.52 3.43 -8.51
N THR A 181 -7.85 2.27 -9.07
CA THR A 181 -7.15 1.01 -8.83
C THR A 181 -6.55 0.59 -10.15
N LEU A 182 -5.23 0.62 -10.24
CA LEU A 182 -4.50 0.15 -11.41
C LEU A 182 -4.30 -1.35 -11.28
N ILE A 183 -4.51 -2.08 -12.37
CA ILE A 183 -4.43 -3.53 -12.45
C ILE A 183 -3.22 -3.89 -13.31
N GLY A 184 -2.32 -4.73 -12.79
CA GLY A 184 -1.18 -5.23 -13.54
C GLY A 184 -1.60 -6.19 -14.66
N ALA A 185 -0.83 -6.25 -15.75
CA ALA A 185 -1.16 -7.05 -16.93
C ALA A 185 -1.50 -8.52 -16.59
N LYS A 186 -0.68 -9.17 -15.75
CA LYS A 186 -0.91 -10.56 -15.30
C LYS A 186 -2.29 -10.80 -14.66
N VAL A 187 -2.85 -9.78 -14.02
CA VAL A 187 -4.19 -9.84 -13.43
C VAL A 187 -5.23 -9.48 -14.49
N ALA A 188 -5.02 -8.41 -15.26
CA ALA A 188 -5.93 -8.02 -16.34
C ALA A 188 -6.17 -9.18 -17.33
N ASP A 189 -5.11 -9.88 -17.73
CA ASP A 189 -5.17 -11.04 -18.63
C ASP A 189 -6.10 -12.15 -18.09
N VAL A 190 -6.17 -12.35 -16.77
CA VAL A 190 -7.07 -13.33 -16.13
C VAL A 190 -8.53 -12.96 -16.36
N PHE A 191 -8.88 -11.68 -16.20
CA PHE A 191 -10.23 -11.20 -16.43
C PHE A 191 -10.59 -11.19 -17.92
N GLU A 192 -9.67 -10.75 -18.78
CA GLU A 192 -9.93 -10.62 -20.22
C GLU A 192 -9.99 -11.98 -20.96
N SER A 193 -9.24 -12.97 -20.48
CA SER A 193 -9.23 -14.32 -21.04
C SER A 193 -10.43 -15.17 -20.62
N ASP A 194 -11.04 -14.88 -19.47
CA ASP A 194 -12.24 -15.60 -19.02
C ASP A 194 -13.46 -15.21 -19.86
N LYS A 195 -14.16 -16.22 -20.39
CA LYS A 195 -15.38 -16.05 -21.20
C LYS A 195 -16.65 -16.43 -20.44
N THR A 196 -16.54 -16.71 -19.15
CA THR A 196 -17.66 -17.08 -18.29
C THR A 196 -18.19 -15.85 -17.55
N SER A 197 -19.24 -16.04 -16.75
CA SER A 197 -19.72 -14.97 -15.86
C SER A 197 -18.75 -14.63 -14.73
N PHE A 198 -17.74 -15.47 -14.43
CA PHE A 198 -16.76 -15.19 -13.38
C PHE A 198 -15.82 -14.03 -13.74
N GLY A 199 -15.49 -13.85 -15.03
CA GLY A 199 -14.71 -12.72 -15.54
C GLY A 199 -15.46 -11.39 -15.54
N ALA A 200 -16.80 -11.40 -15.47
CA ALA A 200 -17.60 -10.18 -15.47
C ALA A 200 -17.42 -9.39 -14.16
N ILE A 201 -16.92 -8.16 -14.25
CA ILE A 201 -16.73 -7.28 -13.08
C ILE A 201 -18.06 -6.60 -12.73
N GLY A 202 -18.79 -7.20 -11.79
CA GLY A 202 -20.01 -6.62 -11.19
C GLY A 202 -19.73 -5.55 -10.12
N HIS A 203 -18.68 -4.74 -10.29
CA HIS A 203 -18.26 -3.72 -9.35
C HIS A 203 -18.01 -2.39 -10.06
N GLY A 204 -18.57 -1.33 -9.51
CA GLY A 204 -18.41 0.05 -9.95
C GLY A 204 -19.24 0.98 -9.07
N TYR A 205 -18.93 2.25 -9.09
CA TYR A 205 -19.67 3.31 -8.40
C TYR A 205 -20.41 4.16 -9.43
N THR A 206 -21.51 4.80 -9.05
CA THR A 206 -22.25 5.73 -9.94
C THR A 206 -21.34 6.79 -10.57
N TYR A 207 -20.33 7.24 -9.81
CA TYR A 207 -19.36 8.25 -10.24
C TYR A 207 -18.01 7.65 -10.69
N SER A 208 -17.93 6.34 -10.94
CA SER A 208 -16.75 5.74 -11.56
C SER A 208 -16.50 6.38 -12.93
N GLY A 209 -15.33 6.99 -13.11
CA GLY A 209 -14.99 7.71 -14.34
C GLY A 209 -15.68 9.07 -14.50
N HIS A 210 -16.09 9.72 -13.38
CA HIS A 210 -16.74 11.02 -13.44
C HIS A 210 -15.92 12.05 -14.25
N PRO A 211 -16.47 12.65 -15.32
CA PRO A 211 -15.68 13.42 -16.29
C PRO A 211 -14.98 14.63 -15.68
N VAL A 212 -15.60 15.32 -14.72
CA VAL A 212 -14.98 16.46 -14.01
C VAL A 212 -13.78 16.00 -13.16
N GLY A 213 -13.89 14.84 -12.50
CA GLY A 213 -12.79 14.29 -11.70
C GLY A 213 -11.62 13.87 -12.59
N CYS A 214 -11.92 13.20 -13.71
CA CYS A 214 -10.92 12.84 -14.70
C CYS A 214 -10.22 14.08 -15.29
N ALA A 215 -10.95 15.15 -15.61
CA ALA A 215 -10.37 16.41 -16.10
C ALA A 215 -9.44 17.06 -15.05
N ALA A 216 -9.87 17.11 -13.79
CA ALA A 216 -9.02 17.60 -12.69
C ALA A 216 -7.75 16.73 -12.52
N GLY A 217 -7.88 15.41 -12.67
CA GLY A 217 -6.75 14.48 -12.60
C GLY A 217 -5.75 14.68 -13.74
N LEU A 218 -6.23 14.90 -14.96
CA LEU A 218 -5.37 15.21 -16.11
C LEU A 218 -4.60 16.52 -15.91
N ALA A 219 -5.28 17.57 -15.44
CA ALA A 219 -4.65 18.85 -15.14
C ALA A 219 -3.59 18.72 -14.03
N ALA A 220 -3.91 18.03 -12.92
CA ALA A 220 -2.97 17.78 -11.83
C ALA A 220 -1.75 16.97 -12.29
N LEU A 221 -1.95 15.95 -13.13
CA LEU A 221 -0.86 15.16 -13.69
C LEU A 221 0.03 15.98 -14.63
N ALA A 222 -0.56 16.85 -15.46
CA ALA A 222 0.19 17.75 -16.34
C ALA A 222 1.11 18.67 -15.52
N GLU A 223 0.59 19.28 -14.46
CA GLU A 223 1.38 20.12 -13.55
C GLU A 223 2.43 19.33 -12.77
N THR A 224 2.08 18.11 -12.31
CA THR A 224 3.03 17.20 -11.64
C THR A 224 4.26 16.92 -12.51
N LYS A 225 4.05 16.72 -13.82
CA LYS A 225 5.11 16.53 -14.80
C LYS A 225 5.87 17.83 -15.06
N ARG A 226 5.16 18.93 -15.36
CA ARG A 226 5.74 20.23 -15.71
C ARG A 226 6.66 20.77 -14.60
N LEU A 227 6.23 20.63 -13.35
CA LEU A 227 6.97 21.08 -12.17
C LEU A 227 7.97 20.06 -11.65
N ARG A 228 8.07 18.87 -12.25
CA ARG A 228 8.95 17.77 -11.83
C ARG A 228 8.84 17.49 -10.33
N LEU A 229 7.61 17.39 -9.82
CA LEU A 229 7.34 17.44 -8.37
C LEU A 229 8.07 16.36 -7.57
N HIS A 230 8.28 15.18 -8.15
CA HIS A 230 9.04 14.10 -7.50
C HIS A 230 10.51 14.49 -7.25
N GLU A 231 11.17 15.16 -8.19
CA GLU A 231 12.55 15.63 -8.00
C GLU A 231 12.61 16.76 -6.97
N ASN A 232 11.65 17.68 -7.01
CA ASN A 232 11.55 18.72 -5.99
C ASN A 232 11.28 18.12 -4.60
N ALA A 233 10.43 17.09 -4.50
CA ALA A 233 10.16 16.41 -3.25
C ALA A 233 11.39 15.67 -2.71
N ALA A 234 12.23 15.09 -3.58
CA ALA A 234 13.51 14.53 -3.18
C ALA A 234 14.46 15.61 -2.63
N ALA A 235 14.62 16.72 -3.37
CA ALA A 235 15.53 17.80 -2.99
C ALA A 235 15.09 18.52 -1.70
N ARG A 236 13.82 18.89 -1.59
CA ARG A 236 13.26 19.53 -0.38
C ARG A 236 13.13 18.56 0.79
N GLY A 237 12.95 17.26 0.51
CA GLY A 237 12.97 16.23 1.54
C GLY A 237 14.34 16.10 2.22
N ALA A 238 15.42 16.20 1.45
CA ALA A 238 16.79 16.22 1.99
C ALA A 238 17.05 17.46 2.86
N GLU A 239 16.51 18.62 2.47
CA GLU A 239 16.56 19.84 3.30
C GLU A 239 15.76 19.68 4.60
N LEU A 240 14.53 19.17 4.51
CA LEU A 240 13.67 18.91 5.67
C LEU A 240 14.33 17.94 6.66
N ALA A 241 14.98 16.89 6.15
CA ALA A 241 15.72 15.92 6.95
C ALA A 241 16.76 16.59 7.86
N VAL A 242 17.58 17.49 7.31
CA VAL A 242 18.60 18.22 8.09
C VAL A 242 17.97 19.00 9.25
N GLY A 243 16.86 19.70 8.97
CA GLY A 243 16.13 20.44 10.00
C GLY A 243 15.55 19.54 11.10
N LEU A 244 14.94 18.41 10.73
CA LEU A 244 14.37 17.46 11.67
C LEU A 244 15.45 16.81 12.56
N GLU A 245 16.58 16.41 11.99
CA GLU A 245 17.70 15.86 12.76
C GLU A 245 18.30 16.89 13.72
N SER A 246 18.39 18.16 13.30
CA SER A 246 18.83 19.25 14.19
C SER A 246 17.89 19.41 15.39
N LEU A 247 16.57 19.41 15.15
CA LEU A 247 15.58 19.51 16.23
C LEU A 247 15.65 18.32 17.20
N LYS A 248 15.92 17.12 16.69
CA LYS A 248 16.14 15.93 17.52
C LYS A 248 17.38 16.06 18.40
N ALA A 249 18.47 16.60 17.86
CA ALA A 249 19.69 16.81 18.62
C ALA A 249 19.53 17.88 19.72
N GLU A 250 18.71 18.90 19.50
CA GLU A 250 18.49 20.00 20.44
C GLU A 250 17.46 19.68 21.54
N HIS A 251 16.43 18.90 21.22
CA HIS A 251 15.28 18.73 22.10
C HIS A 251 15.12 17.28 22.57
N ALA A 252 15.44 17.02 23.84
CA ALA A 252 15.36 15.69 24.46
C ALA A 252 13.96 15.02 24.42
N ILE A 253 12.89 15.78 24.18
CA ILE A 253 11.53 15.25 24.01
C ILE A 253 11.35 14.47 22.69
N VAL A 254 12.22 14.70 21.70
CA VAL A 254 12.15 14.08 20.38
C VAL A 254 12.87 12.73 20.40
N GLY A 255 12.12 11.64 20.54
CA GLY A 255 12.70 10.29 20.57
C GLY A 255 13.16 9.76 19.21
N ASP A 256 12.49 10.15 18.11
CA ASP A 256 12.76 9.64 16.76
C ASP A 256 12.31 10.61 15.67
N VAL A 257 13.05 10.66 14.56
CA VAL A 257 12.71 11.44 13.36
C VAL A 257 12.74 10.52 12.15
N ARG A 258 11.77 10.70 11.25
CA ARG A 258 11.56 9.84 10.09
C ARG A 258 11.11 10.72 8.94
N TYR A 259 11.63 10.44 7.76
CA TYR A 259 11.32 11.21 6.56
C TYR A 259 11.60 10.39 5.30
N LYS A 260 10.83 10.65 4.23
CA LYS A 260 11.17 10.20 2.88
C LYS A 260 10.57 11.12 1.84
N GLY A 261 11.41 11.92 1.17
CA GLY A 261 10.89 13.01 0.35
C GLY A 261 10.17 14.02 1.25
N LEU A 262 8.95 14.41 0.86
CA LEU A 262 8.15 15.39 1.62
C LEU A 262 7.06 14.72 2.47
N MET A 263 7.44 13.70 3.22
CA MET A 263 6.64 13.05 4.26
C MET A 263 7.53 12.65 5.42
#